data_AF-A0A3A0G2M5-F1
#
_entry.id   AF-A0A3A0G2M5-F1
#
_cell.length_a   1.000
_cell.length_b   1.000
_cell.length_c   1.000
_cell.angle_alpha   90.00
_cell.angle_beta   90.00
_cell.angle_gamma   90.00
#
_symmetry.space_group_name_H-M   'P 1'
#
loop_
_entity.id
_entity.type
_entity.pdbx_description
1 polymer ?
#
loop_
_entity_poly.entity_id
_entity_poly.type
_entity_poly.pdbx_seq_one_letter_code
_entity_poly.pdbx_strand_id
1 'polypeptide(L)'
;MRISREVTTAIASAVLGIALVFPCFAQSPGSVQLSSDEYFKINTSRGKVTCGLVDGRYLPGSLASDRSTFTPYKVLIRTLKNAIKLAIGRKRAKLLNRLGLTVSKNSVSKRQCSKGPSAADPQNTPTSGSTPRPTATPPPTQQGCFDSQGNTTKFGIPSGVSGNRNRGQTSWNSPRSPSSCQGCHISESKRNKSFSTVSNAFNQAVMSAVARPGTQELADIVAYLNSTNTNCP
;
A
#
# COMPACT_ATOMS: atom_id res chain seq x y z
N MET A 1 16.71 -39.55 72.51
CA MET A 1 16.90 -38.09 72.39
C MET A 1 16.54 -37.67 70.98
N ARG A 2 15.50 -36.82 70.85
CA ARG A 2 14.99 -36.29 69.57
C ARG A 2 15.76 -35.02 69.24
N ILE A 3 16.27 -34.88 68.02
CA ILE A 3 16.74 -33.60 67.49
C ILE A 3 15.73 -33.15 66.44
N SER A 4 15.14 -31.99 66.71
CA SER A 4 14.03 -31.38 65.99
C SER A 4 14.41 -30.92 64.58
N ARG A 5 13.44 -31.06 63.68
CA ARG A 5 13.36 -30.38 62.39
C ARG A 5 13.11 -28.89 62.62
N GLU A 6 13.82 -28.02 61.92
CA GLU A 6 13.25 -26.75 61.47
C GLU A 6 13.58 -26.53 60.00
N VAL A 7 12.51 -26.52 59.21
CA VAL A 7 12.46 -26.21 57.79
C VAL A 7 12.04 -24.75 57.72
N THR A 8 12.95 -23.85 57.33
CA THR A 8 12.62 -22.43 57.13
C THR A 8 12.29 -22.21 55.66
N THR A 9 11.00 -22.25 55.36
CA THR A 9 10.42 -21.93 54.05
C THR A 9 10.42 -20.41 53.86
N ALA A 10 11.22 -19.88 52.93
CA ALA A 10 11.10 -18.50 52.48
C ALA A 10 10.08 -18.44 51.32
N ILE A 11 8.95 -17.77 51.57
CA ILE A 11 7.86 -17.55 50.63
C ILE A 11 7.80 -16.06 50.27
N ALA A 12 7.67 -15.79 48.96
CA ALA A 12 7.14 -14.59 48.31
C ALA A 12 7.97 -13.28 48.44
N SER A 13 8.08 -12.42 47.42
CA SER A 13 7.17 -12.12 46.32
C SER A 13 7.97 -11.71 45.08
N ALA A 14 8.03 -12.57 44.06
CA ALA A 14 8.39 -12.12 42.72
C ALA A 14 7.13 -11.52 42.11
N VAL A 15 7.06 -10.18 42.09
CA VAL A 15 6.04 -9.42 41.35
C VAL A 15 6.16 -9.83 39.89
N LEU A 16 5.28 -10.73 39.49
CA LEU A 16 5.09 -11.15 38.12
C LEU A 16 4.45 -9.96 37.38
N GLY A 17 5.30 -9.07 36.89
CA GLY A 17 4.92 -8.10 35.89
C GLY A 17 4.49 -8.86 34.65
N ILE A 18 3.19 -9.14 34.56
CA ILE A 18 2.54 -9.61 33.34
C ILE A 18 2.68 -8.46 32.35
N ALA A 19 3.79 -8.46 31.62
CA ALA A 19 3.86 -7.82 30.33
C ALA A 19 2.73 -8.46 29.53
N LEU A 20 1.62 -7.74 29.41
CA LEU A 20 0.61 -7.99 28.41
C LEU A 20 1.33 -7.86 27.07
N VAL A 21 1.92 -8.97 26.63
CA VAL A 21 2.33 -9.18 25.25
C VAL A 21 1.02 -9.18 24.49
N PHE A 22 0.57 -7.99 24.11
CA PHE A 22 -0.43 -7.83 23.08
C PHE A 22 0.01 -8.74 21.95
N PRO A 23 -0.85 -9.67 21.48
CA PRO A 23 -0.54 -10.42 20.28
C PRO A 23 -0.41 -9.39 19.17
N CYS A 24 0.83 -8.98 18.93
CA CYS A 24 1.23 -8.33 17.70
C CYS A 24 0.86 -9.38 16.66
N PHE A 25 -0.30 -9.19 16.01
CA PHE A 25 -0.73 -9.99 14.89
C PHE A 25 0.45 -9.99 13.94
N ALA A 26 1.19 -11.10 13.92
CA ALA A 26 2.40 -11.23 13.14
C ALA A 26 1.98 -11.09 11.69
N GLN A 27 2.06 -9.86 11.19
CA GLN A 27 1.77 -9.50 9.83
C GLN A 27 2.63 -10.41 8.98
N SER A 28 2.01 -11.32 8.22
CA SER A 28 2.76 -12.31 7.45
C SER A 28 3.79 -11.56 6.61
N PRO A 29 5.10 -11.85 6.76
CA PRO A 29 6.16 -11.01 6.21
C PRO A 29 5.94 -10.82 4.72
N GLY A 30 5.78 -9.54 4.31
CA GLY A 30 5.53 -9.13 2.93
C GLY A 30 4.05 -9.01 2.53
N SER A 31 3.11 -8.97 3.49
CA SER A 31 1.74 -8.48 3.24
C SER A 31 1.66 -6.99 3.55
N VAL A 32 0.83 -6.26 2.82
CA VAL A 32 0.63 -4.81 2.95
C VAL A 32 -0.85 -4.53 3.21
N GLN A 33 -1.13 -3.48 3.98
CA GLN A 33 -2.50 -2.97 4.11
C GLN A 33 -2.80 -2.08 2.90
N LEU A 34 -3.90 -2.35 2.22
CA LEU A 34 -4.43 -1.56 1.12
C LEU A 34 -5.80 -1.02 1.50
N SER A 35 -6.06 0.25 1.20
CA SER A 35 -7.43 0.76 1.18
C SER A 35 -8.17 0.33 -0.10
N SER A 36 -9.49 0.51 -0.12
CA SER A 36 -10.36 0.02 -1.20
C SER A 36 -10.08 0.63 -2.57
N ASP A 37 -9.45 1.80 -2.61
CA ASP A 37 -9.00 2.53 -3.81
C ASP A 37 -7.62 2.07 -4.31
N GLU A 38 -6.88 1.32 -3.49
CA GLU A 38 -5.52 0.86 -3.80
C GLU A 38 -5.47 -0.53 -4.41
N TYR A 39 -6.63 -1.11 -4.70
CA TYR A 39 -6.71 -2.34 -5.44
C TYR A 39 -7.88 -2.34 -6.40
N PHE A 40 -7.73 -3.08 -7.49
CA PHE A 40 -8.82 -3.44 -8.38
C PHE A 40 -8.79 -4.94 -8.64
N LYS A 41 -9.90 -5.48 -9.13
CA LYS A 41 -10.02 -6.91 -9.44
C LYS A 41 -10.13 -7.08 -10.95
N ILE A 42 -9.38 -8.02 -11.47
CA ILE A 42 -9.44 -8.43 -12.86
C ILE A 42 -9.94 -9.88 -12.97
N ASN A 43 -10.65 -10.16 -14.05
CA ASN A 43 -10.98 -11.53 -14.42
C ASN A 43 -9.90 -12.08 -15.34
N THR A 44 -9.42 -13.29 -15.03
CA THR A 44 -8.47 -14.01 -15.87
C THR A 44 -9.05 -15.39 -16.21
N SER A 45 -8.50 -16.08 -17.20
CA SER A 45 -8.83 -17.48 -17.48
C SER A 45 -8.56 -18.43 -16.30
N ARG A 46 -7.84 -17.97 -15.26
CA ARG A 46 -7.55 -18.70 -14.02
C ARG A 46 -8.37 -18.20 -12.83
N GLY A 47 -9.38 -17.38 -13.09
CA GLY A 47 -10.28 -16.80 -12.09
C GLY A 47 -9.92 -15.36 -11.70
N LYS A 48 -10.59 -14.87 -10.65
CA LYS A 48 -10.44 -13.50 -10.17
C LYS A 48 -9.07 -13.28 -9.52
N VAL A 49 -8.39 -12.20 -9.91
CA VAL A 49 -7.12 -11.77 -9.34
C VAL A 49 -7.29 -10.35 -8.79
N THR A 50 -6.67 -10.07 -7.64
CA THR A 50 -6.60 -8.71 -7.12
C THR A 50 -5.27 -8.10 -7.55
N CYS A 51 -5.33 -6.93 -8.17
CA CYS A 51 -4.17 -6.10 -8.48
C CYS A 51 -4.10 -5.02 -7.39
N GLY A 52 -3.09 -5.10 -6.53
CA GLY A 52 -2.87 -4.15 -5.43
C GLY A 52 -1.70 -3.21 -5.73
N LEU A 53 -1.83 -1.94 -5.36
CA LEU A 53 -0.77 -0.93 -5.47
C LEU A 53 0.27 -1.15 -4.37
N VAL A 54 1.48 -1.54 -4.77
CA VAL A 54 2.60 -1.78 -3.85
C VAL A 54 3.82 -1.06 -4.40
N ASP A 55 4.45 -0.20 -3.61
CA ASP A 55 5.61 0.60 -4.01
C ASP A 55 5.39 1.36 -5.33
N GLY A 56 4.19 1.93 -5.50
CA GLY A 56 3.80 2.68 -6.70
C GLY A 56 3.59 1.83 -7.96
N ARG A 57 3.49 0.50 -7.83
CA ARG A 57 3.22 -0.42 -8.94
C ARG A 57 2.06 -1.35 -8.61
N TYR A 58 1.17 -1.56 -9.57
CA TYR A 58 0.11 -2.55 -9.43
C TYR A 58 0.67 -3.95 -9.62
N LEU A 59 0.65 -4.74 -8.55
CA LEU A 59 1.13 -6.12 -8.52
C LEU A 59 -0.06 -7.07 -8.37
N PRO A 60 -0.03 -8.26 -9.00
CA PRO A 60 -1.04 -9.27 -8.75
C PRO A 60 -0.82 -9.94 -7.39
N GLY A 61 -1.91 -10.22 -6.69
CA GLY A 61 -1.88 -10.87 -5.39
C GLY A 61 -3.25 -11.33 -4.92
N SER A 62 -3.30 -11.68 -3.64
CA SER A 62 -4.52 -12.05 -2.94
C SER A 62 -4.82 -11.05 -1.85
N LEU A 63 -6.08 -10.60 -1.80
CA LEU A 63 -6.62 -9.82 -0.70
C LEU A 63 -7.27 -10.79 0.30
N ALA A 64 -6.99 -10.63 1.58
CA ALA A 64 -7.61 -11.42 2.64
C ALA A 64 -9.10 -11.07 2.80
N SER A 65 -9.79 -11.84 3.63
CA SER A 65 -11.23 -11.67 3.89
C SER A 65 -11.58 -10.34 4.53
N ASP A 66 -10.64 -9.72 5.24
CA ASP A 66 -10.75 -8.37 5.81
C ASP A 66 -10.79 -7.25 4.75
N ARG A 67 -10.53 -7.60 3.47
CA ARG A 67 -10.48 -6.69 2.32
C ARG A 67 -9.42 -5.59 2.43
N SER A 68 -8.46 -5.72 3.34
CA SER A 68 -7.41 -4.73 3.54
C SER A 68 -6.03 -5.36 3.51
N THR A 69 -5.88 -6.61 3.96
CA THR A 69 -4.58 -7.28 3.94
C THR A 69 -4.30 -7.89 2.58
N PHE A 70 -3.36 -7.31 1.83
CA PHE A 70 -2.94 -7.77 0.51
C PHE A 70 -1.58 -8.47 0.56
N THR A 71 -1.49 -9.66 -0.04
CA THR A 71 -0.22 -10.36 -0.21
C THR A 71 0.09 -10.48 -1.70
N PRO A 72 1.15 -9.82 -2.21
CA PRO A 72 1.61 -9.99 -3.58
C PRO A 72 1.92 -11.45 -3.88
N TYR A 73 1.55 -11.95 -5.06
CA TYR A 73 1.81 -13.35 -5.39
C TYR A 73 3.30 -13.69 -5.41
N LYS A 74 4.19 -12.75 -5.69
CA LYS A 74 5.64 -12.95 -5.57
C LYS A 74 6.05 -13.35 -4.15
N VAL A 75 5.45 -12.72 -3.14
CA VAL A 75 5.66 -13.06 -1.72
C VAL A 75 5.02 -14.41 -1.41
N LEU A 76 3.76 -14.61 -1.81
CA LEU A 76 3.04 -15.87 -1.57
C LEU A 76 3.76 -17.09 -2.17
N ILE A 77 4.32 -16.95 -3.39
CA ILE A 77 5.12 -17.98 -4.05
C ILE A 77 6.36 -18.33 -3.21
N ARG A 78 7.06 -17.33 -2.68
CA ARG A 78 8.24 -17.54 -1.83
C ARG A 78 7.86 -18.28 -0.55
N THR A 79 6.80 -17.84 0.12
CA THR A 79 6.28 -18.47 1.34
C THR A 79 5.86 -19.92 1.09
N LEU A 80 5.15 -20.20 -0.01
CA LEU A 80 4.76 -21.56 -0.39
C LEU A 80 5.96 -22.45 -0.68
N LYS A 81 6.98 -21.95 -1.40
CA LYS A 81 8.23 -22.69 -1.63
C LYS A 81 8.92 -23.08 -0.32
N ASN A 82 8.99 -22.16 0.64
CA ASN A 82 9.58 -22.43 1.95
C ASN A 82 8.73 -23.45 2.75
N ALA A 83 7.40 -23.31 2.74
CA ALA A 83 6.50 -24.23 3.42
C ALA A 83 6.55 -25.66 2.84
N ILE A 84 6.75 -25.81 1.53
CA ILE A 84 6.88 -27.12 0.86
C ILE A 84 8.13 -27.87 1.33
N LYS A 85 9.25 -27.17 1.58
CA LYS A 85 10.50 -27.78 2.06
C LYS A 85 10.30 -28.50 3.40
N LEU A 86 9.41 -27.96 4.24
CA LEU A 86 9.10 -28.48 5.58
C LEU A 86 7.89 -29.43 5.61
N ALA A 87 7.21 -29.62 4.48
CA ALA A 87 5.98 -30.41 4.42
C ALA A 87 6.22 -31.81 3.83
N ILE A 88 5.49 -32.79 4.36
CA ILE A 88 5.50 -34.19 3.91
C ILE A 88 4.08 -34.68 3.56
N GLY A 89 3.99 -35.78 2.82
CA GLY A 89 2.75 -36.46 2.48
C GLY A 89 1.67 -35.56 1.86
N ARG A 90 0.41 -35.73 2.30
CA ARG A 90 -0.75 -35.00 1.77
C ARG A 90 -0.63 -33.48 1.92
N LYS A 91 0.03 -32.98 2.98
CA LYS A 91 0.26 -31.53 3.18
C LYS A 91 1.17 -30.97 2.09
N ARG A 92 2.22 -31.70 1.72
CA ARG A 92 3.13 -31.32 0.61
C ARG A 92 2.40 -31.25 -0.72
N ALA A 93 1.58 -32.25 -1.04
CA ALA A 93 0.79 -32.27 -2.28
C ALA A 93 -0.17 -31.08 -2.38
N LYS A 94 -0.89 -30.74 -1.30
CA LYS A 94 -1.76 -29.55 -1.25
C LYS A 94 -0.99 -28.25 -1.49
N LEU A 95 0.19 -28.10 -0.88
CA LEU A 95 1.02 -26.90 -1.06
C LEU A 95 1.60 -26.79 -2.47
N LEU A 96 1.99 -27.90 -3.11
CA LEU A 96 2.44 -27.93 -4.50
C LEU A 96 1.34 -27.49 -5.47
N ASN A 97 0.12 -28.00 -5.30
CA ASN A 97 -1.03 -27.57 -6.10
C ASN A 97 -1.31 -26.07 -5.92
N ARG A 98 -1.29 -25.57 -4.68
CA ARG A 98 -1.45 -24.15 -4.40
C ARG A 98 -0.34 -23.30 -5.01
N LEU A 99 0.90 -23.77 -5.00
CA LEU A 99 2.03 -23.11 -5.63
C LEU A 99 1.83 -23.01 -7.15
N GLY A 100 1.46 -24.11 -7.82
CA GLY A 100 1.20 -24.13 -9.26
C GLY A 100 0.11 -23.14 -9.67
N LEU A 101 -1.02 -23.12 -8.95
CA LEU A 101 -2.10 -22.17 -9.18
C LEU A 101 -1.65 -20.72 -8.97
N THR A 102 -0.87 -20.45 -7.92
CA THR A 102 -0.39 -19.10 -7.60
C THR A 102 0.61 -18.60 -8.67
N VAL A 103 1.51 -19.46 -9.13
CA VAL A 103 2.46 -19.14 -10.22
C VAL A 103 1.72 -18.85 -11.51
N SER A 104 0.75 -19.69 -11.88
CA SER A 104 -0.07 -19.50 -13.07
C SER A 104 -0.82 -18.17 -13.02
N LYS A 105 -1.54 -17.91 -11.92
CA LYS A 105 -2.25 -16.64 -11.70
C LYS A 105 -1.31 -15.44 -11.79
N ASN A 106 -0.15 -15.48 -11.13
CA ASN A 106 0.84 -14.42 -11.18
C ASN A 106 1.35 -14.15 -12.60
N SER A 107 1.59 -15.20 -13.38
CA SER A 107 2.07 -15.07 -14.77
C SER A 107 1.04 -14.37 -15.66
N VAL A 108 -0.21 -14.84 -15.65
CA VAL A 108 -1.26 -14.32 -16.55
C VAL A 108 -1.70 -12.90 -16.18
N SER A 109 -1.63 -12.53 -14.89
CA SER A 109 -2.14 -11.25 -14.41
C SER A 109 -1.11 -10.12 -14.36
N LYS A 110 0.20 -10.41 -14.41
CA LYS A 110 1.26 -9.39 -14.32
C LYS A 110 1.07 -8.23 -15.31
N ARG A 111 0.86 -8.56 -16.59
CA ARG A 111 0.70 -7.56 -17.66
C ARG A 111 -0.61 -6.79 -17.53
N GLN A 112 -1.67 -7.42 -17.02
CA GLN A 112 -2.96 -6.76 -16.83
C GLN A 112 -2.91 -5.84 -15.61
N CYS A 113 -2.34 -6.28 -14.49
CA CYS A 113 -2.16 -5.42 -13.33
C CYS A 113 -1.25 -4.23 -13.65
N SER A 114 -0.17 -4.41 -14.42
CA SER A 114 0.73 -3.30 -14.77
C SER A 114 0.08 -2.20 -15.62
N LYS A 115 -1.08 -2.46 -16.25
CA LYS A 115 -1.83 -1.43 -17.00
C LYS A 115 -2.65 -0.51 -16.09
N GLY A 116 -2.82 -0.87 -14.82
CA GLY A 116 -3.63 -0.12 -13.87
C GLY A 116 -5.15 -0.28 -14.08
N PRO A 117 -5.95 0.38 -13.23
CA PRO A 117 -7.40 0.18 -13.15
C PRO A 117 -8.17 0.61 -14.42
N SER A 118 -7.64 1.54 -15.22
CA SER A 118 -8.28 2.01 -16.46
C SER A 118 -8.35 0.96 -17.58
N ALA A 119 -7.66 -0.18 -17.41
CA ALA A 119 -7.71 -1.31 -18.35
C ALA A 119 -8.58 -2.48 -17.87
N ALA A 120 -9.32 -2.31 -16.76
CA ALA A 120 -10.16 -3.34 -16.16
C ALA A 120 -11.65 -3.21 -16.57
N ASP A 121 -11.94 -3.71 -17.78
CA ASP A 121 -13.23 -4.24 -18.32
C ASP A 121 -14.34 -3.25 -18.79
N PRO A 122 -15.11 -3.58 -19.88
CA PRO A 122 -15.94 -4.80 -19.98
C PRO A 122 -15.85 -5.62 -21.29
N GLN A 123 -15.82 -6.95 -21.15
CA GLN A 123 -16.77 -7.91 -21.73
C GLN A 123 -17.42 -7.57 -23.10
N ASN A 124 -17.05 -8.36 -24.13
CA ASN A 124 -17.76 -8.67 -25.38
C ASN A 124 -18.74 -7.63 -25.95
N THR A 125 -18.41 -7.03 -27.09
CA THR A 125 -19.41 -6.55 -28.05
C THR A 125 -19.06 -7.13 -29.43
N PRO A 126 -19.96 -7.90 -30.08
CA PRO A 126 -19.72 -8.38 -31.43
C PRO A 126 -19.87 -7.24 -32.45
N THR A 127 -19.05 -7.32 -33.49
CA THR A 127 -19.02 -6.49 -34.69
C THR A 127 -20.39 -6.36 -35.39
N SER A 128 -20.78 -5.15 -35.79
CA SER A 128 -21.42 -4.86 -37.10
C SER A 128 -21.70 -3.36 -37.31
N GLY A 129 -21.38 -2.83 -38.50
CA GLY A 129 -22.17 -1.78 -39.16
C GLY A 129 -21.66 -0.33 -39.16
N SER A 130 -20.78 -0.02 -40.11
CA SER A 130 -20.68 1.16 -41.01
C SER A 130 -21.41 2.49 -40.69
N THR A 131 -20.69 3.63 -40.62
CA THR A 131 -20.94 4.92 -41.35
C THR A 131 -19.73 5.87 -41.16
N PRO A 132 -19.29 6.72 -42.13
CA PRO A 132 -18.10 7.56 -41.99
C PRO A 132 -18.37 8.78 -41.08
N ARG A 133 -17.50 9.02 -40.09
CA ARG A 133 -17.58 10.17 -39.17
C ARG A 133 -16.42 11.14 -39.42
N PRO A 134 -16.65 12.47 -39.50
CA PRO A 134 -15.64 13.47 -39.87
C PRO A 134 -14.45 13.52 -38.90
N THR A 135 -13.29 13.84 -39.46
CA THR A 135 -11.99 13.96 -38.79
C THR A 135 -12.09 14.85 -37.55
N ALA A 136 -11.93 14.25 -36.37
CA ALA A 136 -11.92 14.98 -35.12
C ALA A 136 -10.67 15.87 -35.04
N THR A 137 -10.87 17.16 -34.78
CA THR A 137 -9.86 18.03 -34.19
C THR A 137 -9.28 17.32 -32.96
N PRO A 138 -7.94 17.23 -32.79
CA PRO A 138 -7.36 16.59 -31.62
C PRO A 138 -7.92 17.28 -30.37
N PRO A 139 -8.41 16.52 -29.37
CA PRO A 139 -8.89 17.13 -28.13
C PRO A 139 -7.76 17.96 -27.52
N PRO A 140 -8.08 19.10 -26.86
CA PRO A 140 -7.07 19.86 -26.14
C PRO A 140 -6.36 18.90 -25.20
N THR A 141 -5.03 18.85 -25.30
CA THR A 141 -4.16 18.14 -24.38
C THR A 141 -4.60 18.51 -22.97
N GLN A 142 -5.17 17.57 -22.22
CA GLN A 142 -5.59 17.81 -20.84
C GLN A 142 -4.37 18.37 -20.09
N GLN A 143 -4.41 19.66 -19.76
CA GLN A 143 -3.45 20.28 -18.87
C GLN A 143 -3.57 19.56 -17.54
N GLY A 144 -2.53 18.78 -17.21
CA GLY A 144 -2.47 18.05 -15.95
C GLY A 144 -2.54 18.99 -14.76
N CYS A 145 -2.64 18.44 -13.55
CA CYS A 145 -2.82 19.23 -12.32
C CYS A 145 -1.61 20.07 -11.93
N PHE A 146 -0.59 20.09 -12.80
CA PHE A 146 0.68 20.74 -12.61
C PHE A 146 1.03 21.51 -13.88
N ASP A 147 1.60 22.70 -13.70
CA ASP A 147 2.20 23.45 -14.81
C ASP A 147 3.51 22.79 -15.29
N SER A 148 4.14 23.38 -16.31
CA SER A 148 5.41 22.91 -16.87
C SER A 148 6.57 22.94 -15.86
N GLN A 149 6.47 23.75 -14.80
CA GLN A 149 7.45 23.87 -13.73
C GLN A 149 7.16 22.92 -12.54
N GLY A 150 6.05 22.19 -12.60
CA GLY A 150 5.63 21.27 -11.56
C GLY A 150 4.92 21.93 -10.37
N ASN A 151 4.42 23.15 -10.53
CA ASN A 151 3.60 23.84 -9.52
C ASN A 151 2.12 23.45 -9.65
N THR A 152 1.40 23.53 -8.54
CA THR A 152 -0.05 23.30 -8.47
C THR A 152 -0.68 24.17 -7.38
N THR A 153 -1.93 24.57 -7.60
CA THR A 153 -2.82 25.17 -6.59
C THR A 153 -4.00 24.24 -6.26
N LYS A 154 -3.95 23.00 -6.75
CA LYS A 154 -5.01 21.99 -6.60
C LYS A 154 -4.87 21.24 -5.27
N PHE A 155 -5.72 20.21 -5.08
CA PHE A 155 -5.66 19.29 -3.93
C PHE A 155 -5.94 19.96 -2.57
N GLY A 156 -6.74 21.04 -2.59
CA GLY A 156 -7.11 21.79 -1.39
C GLY A 156 -5.99 22.64 -0.80
N ILE A 157 -4.94 22.94 -1.58
CA ILE A 157 -3.92 23.91 -1.19
C ILE A 157 -4.60 25.28 -0.94
N PRO A 158 -4.34 25.95 0.20
CA PRO A 158 -4.94 27.24 0.51
C PRO A 158 -4.63 28.32 -0.53
N SER A 159 -5.56 29.24 -0.73
CA SER A 159 -5.35 30.41 -1.59
C SER A 159 -4.12 31.21 -1.16
N GLY A 160 -3.35 31.70 -2.14
CA GLY A 160 -2.11 32.45 -1.90
C GLY A 160 -0.85 31.58 -1.75
N VAL A 161 -1.00 30.26 -1.83
CA VAL A 161 0.11 29.30 -1.76
C VAL A 161 0.06 28.41 -3.01
N SER A 162 1.23 28.06 -3.56
CA SER A 162 1.35 27.05 -4.62
C SER A 162 2.37 26.00 -4.21
N GLY A 163 1.95 24.73 -4.28
CA GLY A 163 2.82 23.60 -4.01
C GLY A 163 3.62 23.20 -5.24
N ASN A 164 4.88 22.81 -5.07
CA ASN A 164 5.74 22.31 -6.14
C ASN A 164 6.19 20.88 -5.86
N ARG A 165 6.01 19.99 -6.85
CA ARG A 165 6.31 18.55 -6.70
C ARG A 165 7.79 18.25 -6.42
N ASN A 166 8.72 19.07 -6.94
CA ASN A 166 10.16 18.87 -6.76
C ASN A 166 10.59 19.31 -5.35
N ARG A 167 10.13 20.48 -4.89
CA ARG A 167 10.36 20.93 -3.50
C ARG A 167 9.73 19.99 -2.48
N GLY A 168 8.55 19.47 -2.81
CA GLY A 168 7.86 18.48 -2.00
C GLY A 168 8.62 17.18 -1.84
N GLN A 169 9.21 16.68 -2.94
CA GLN A 169 10.06 15.50 -2.92
C GLN A 169 11.28 15.69 -2.01
N THR A 170 11.93 16.85 -2.09
CA THR A 170 13.05 17.19 -1.20
C THR A 170 12.61 17.17 0.26
N SER A 171 11.48 17.84 0.56
CA SER A 171 10.96 17.93 1.94
C SER A 171 10.53 16.57 2.49
N TRP A 172 9.95 15.71 1.65
CA TRP A 172 9.52 14.36 1.98
C TRP A 172 10.68 13.40 2.28
N ASN A 173 11.79 13.55 1.54
CA ASN A 173 12.99 12.73 1.71
C ASN A 173 13.93 13.26 2.79
N SER A 174 13.78 14.53 3.21
CA SER A 174 14.62 15.14 4.23
C SER A 174 14.32 14.57 5.63
N PRO A 175 15.34 14.34 6.47
CA PRO A 175 15.12 13.88 7.84
C PRO A 175 14.36 14.93 8.66
N ARG A 176 13.27 14.53 9.33
CA ARG A 176 12.46 15.39 10.20
C ARG A 176 12.33 14.86 11.64
N SER A 177 13.36 14.13 12.07
CA SER A 177 13.58 13.55 13.40
C SER A 177 12.63 12.39 13.79
N PRO A 178 13.14 11.19 14.14
CA PRO A 178 14.49 10.65 13.85
C PRO A 178 14.64 10.18 12.38
N SER A 179 13.56 10.22 11.59
CA SER A 179 13.49 9.66 10.24
C SER A 179 12.96 10.68 9.23
N SER A 180 13.15 10.43 7.93
CA SER A 180 12.43 11.17 6.88
C SER A 180 10.99 10.68 6.76
N CYS A 181 10.10 11.50 6.19
CA CYS A 181 8.73 11.06 5.88
C CYS A 181 8.77 9.81 5.00
N GLN A 182 9.65 9.78 4.00
CA GLN A 182 9.88 8.60 3.18
C GLN A 182 10.23 7.35 4.00
N GLY A 183 11.07 7.46 5.04
CA GLY A 183 11.48 6.31 5.85
C GLY A 183 10.33 5.59 6.56
N CYS A 184 9.31 6.35 7.00
CA CYS A 184 8.14 5.81 7.70
C CYS A 184 6.94 5.59 6.77
N HIS A 185 6.87 6.34 5.67
CA HIS A 185 5.70 6.42 4.80
C HIS A 185 6.02 6.09 3.35
N ILE A 186 6.93 5.13 3.11
CA ILE A 186 7.35 4.67 1.77
C ILE A 186 6.14 4.46 0.83
N SER A 187 5.05 3.91 1.38
CA SER A 187 3.81 3.62 0.65
C SER A 187 2.92 4.83 0.36
N GLU A 188 3.01 5.91 1.14
CA GLU A 188 2.12 7.08 1.03
C GLU A 188 2.53 8.05 -0.08
N SER A 189 3.77 7.96 -0.58
CA SER A 189 4.16 8.73 -1.76
C SER A 189 3.18 8.41 -2.90
N LYS A 190 2.50 9.44 -3.44
CA LYS A 190 1.62 9.37 -4.61
C LYS A 190 0.16 8.90 -4.37
N ARG A 191 -0.39 9.03 -3.15
CA ARG A 191 -1.75 8.58 -2.77
C ARG A 191 -2.86 9.64 -2.79
N ASN A 192 -2.80 10.62 -3.69
CA ASN A 192 -3.88 11.60 -3.92
C ASN A 192 -4.41 12.32 -2.65
N LYS A 193 -3.53 12.73 -1.74
CA LYS A 193 -3.94 13.31 -0.45
C LYS A 193 -4.27 14.79 -0.57
N SER A 194 -5.37 15.24 0.04
CA SER A 194 -5.66 16.66 0.15
C SER A 194 -4.76 17.35 1.18
N PHE A 195 -4.58 18.66 1.05
CA PHE A 195 -3.86 19.48 2.02
C PHE A 195 -4.38 19.30 3.45
N SER A 196 -5.70 19.31 3.63
CA SER A 196 -6.33 19.11 4.94
C SER A 196 -6.01 17.73 5.54
N THR A 197 -6.00 16.69 4.71
CA THR A 197 -5.70 15.31 5.13
C THR A 197 -4.25 15.20 5.62
N VAL A 198 -3.29 15.72 4.85
CA VAL A 198 -1.88 15.68 5.23
C VAL A 198 -1.65 16.55 6.47
N SER A 199 -2.28 17.73 6.54
CA SER A 199 -2.23 18.61 7.70
C SER A 199 -2.72 17.93 8.98
N ASN A 200 -3.85 17.22 8.92
CA ASN A 200 -4.46 16.57 10.07
C ASN A 200 -3.67 15.32 10.51
N ALA A 201 -2.89 14.70 9.62
CA ALA A 201 -2.03 13.57 9.97
C ALA A 201 -0.99 13.95 11.04
N PHE A 202 -0.49 15.20 11.03
CA PHE A 202 0.44 15.69 12.06
C PHE A 202 -0.18 15.82 13.46
N ASN A 203 -1.50 15.76 13.58
CA ASN A 203 -2.18 15.76 14.89
C ASN A 203 -2.33 14.34 15.47
N GLN A 204 -1.92 13.30 14.75
CA GLN A 204 -2.00 11.91 15.21
C GLN A 204 -0.91 11.63 16.25
N ALA A 205 -1.22 10.79 17.25
CA ALA A 205 -0.28 10.47 18.34
C ALA A 205 1.06 9.93 17.83
N VAL A 206 1.06 9.15 16.74
CA VAL A 206 2.26 8.62 16.10
C VAL A 206 3.14 9.70 15.43
N MET A 207 2.57 10.87 15.11
CA MET A 207 3.26 12.01 14.53
C MET A 207 3.66 13.08 15.55
N SER A 208 3.37 12.87 16.85
CA SER A 208 3.60 13.85 17.93
C SER A 208 5.07 14.27 18.08
N ALA A 209 6.01 13.40 17.71
CA ALA A 209 7.45 13.68 17.77
C ALA A 209 7.99 14.40 16.52
N VAL A 210 7.18 14.57 15.47
CA VAL A 210 7.59 15.18 14.20
C VAL A 210 7.10 16.63 14.16
N ALA A 211 8.04 17.57 13.99
CA ALA A 211 7.69 18.98 13.86
C ALA A 211 6.79 19.22 12.64
N ARG A 212 5.63 19.86 12.87
CA ARG A 212 4.67 20.17 11.81
C ARG A 212 5.30 21.16 10.81
N PRO A 213 5.34 20.84 9.50
CA PRO A 213 5.82 21.77 8.48
C PRO A 213 4.95 23.03 8.42
N GLY A 214 5.56 24.14 8.00
CA GLY A 214 4.83 25.37 7.66
C GLY A 214 3.93 25.17 6.44
N THR A 215 3.00 26.09 6.22
CA THR A 215 1.97 26.01 5.16
C THR A 215 2.55 25.79 3.76
N GLN A 216 3.63 26.50 3.39
CA GLN A 216 4.26 26.37 2.07
C GLN A 216 4.90 24.99 1.88
N GLU A 217 5.63 24.50 2.87
CA GLU A 217 6.29 23.20 2.79
C GLU A 217 5.28 22.06 2.80
N LEU A 218 4.20 22.20 3.55
CA LEU A 218 3.09 21.26 3.53
C LEU A 218 2.40 21.24 2.15
N ALA A 219 2.23 22.39 1.50
CA ALA A 219 1.70 22.48 0.14
C ALA A 219 2.63 21.81 -0.88
N ASP A 220 3.94 21.99 -0.74
CA ASP A 220 4.94 21.31 -1.56
C ASP A 220 4.88 19.78 -1.37
N ILE A 221 4.80 19.30 -0.13
CA ILE A 221 4.63 17.87 0.17
C ILE A 221 3.34 17.33 -0.47
N VAL A 222 2.22 18.04 -0.34
CA VAL A 222 0.94 17.67 -0.98
C VAL A 222 1.08 17.60 -2.50
N ALA A 223 1.74 18.57 -3.12
CA ALA A 223 2.03 18.57 -4.55
C ALA A 223 2.86 17.34 -4.96
N TYR A 224 3.86 16.95 -4.17
CA TYR A 224 4.62 15.72 -4.39
C TYR A 224 3.76 14.44 -4.24
N LEU A 225 2.96 14.36 -3.17
CA LEU A 225 2.05 13.23 -2.93
C LEU A 225 0.95 13.08 -3.99
N ASN A 226 0.74 14.09 -4.82
CA ASN A 226 -0.21 14.08 -5.93
C ASN A 226 0.47 14.13 -7.30
N SER A 227 1.80 14.01 -7.39
CA SER A 227 2.56 14.30 -8.62
C SER A 227 2.27 13.35 -9.79
N THR A 228 1.59 12.22 -9.52
CA THR A 228 1.14 11.25 -10.53
C THR A 228 -0.38 11.26 -10.73
N ASN A 229 -1.09 12.19 -10.09
CA ASN A 229 -2.53 12.34 -10.23
C ASN A 229 -2.85 13.03 -11.57
N THR A 230 -3.60 12.35 -12.42
CA THR A 230 -4.10 12.91 -13.68
C THR A 230 -5.48 13.54 -13.53
N ASN A 231 -6.16 13.32 -12.39
CA ASN A 231 -7.48 13.86 -12.12
C ASN A 231 -7.35 15.08 -11.19
N CYS A 232 -7.71 16.26 -11.71
CA CYS A 232 -7.59 17.51 -10.99
C CYS A 232 -8.92 17.87 -10.34
N PRO A 233 -9.07 17.74 -9.01
CA PRO A 233 -10.21 18.31 -8.31
C PRO A 233 -10.18 19.84 -8.30
#